data_AF-A0A8H7C8Z2-F1
#
_entry.id   AF-A0A8H7C8Z2-F1
#
_cell.length_a   1.000
_cell.length_b   1.000
_cell.length_c   1.000
_cell.angle_alpha   90.00
_cell.angle_beta   90.00
_cell.angle_gamma   90.00
#
_symmetry.space_group_name_H-M   'P 1'
#
loop_
_entity.id
_entity.type
_entity.pdbx_description
1 polymer ?
#
loop_
_entity_poly.entity_id
_entity_poly.type
_entity_poly.pdbx_seq_one_letter_code
_entity_poly.pdbx_strand_id
1 'polypeptide(L)'
;MTSSQPLLPPRHQSICRVHEISWSVLLLQLNRLNEAFEAAQATHPSPEAKKIWSEARRSAAKKMRNLQDVAYVDYNTANDFLDFLKALQTGRGNPGAYETLIDSARQAVNETDIAQEALLKFREDLRIVAGKITTLMSDDCKDMTSFQIESSQSMLELATAIEECNALLEEHREELKEVQQQSLDENDNLPSEEEFQMVQEKWLAFEEASGPQAYKWLLLQHKMAGPDDSDEPVITSDNPRNPTRRTNLSKSRRISFWRKFFRRISSCLPN
;
A
#
# COMPACT_ATOMS: atom_id res chain seq x y z
N MET A 1 17.45 -16.95 26.52
CA MET A 1 16.78 -17.86 25.58
C MET A 1 15.85 -17.00 24.74
N THR A 2 16.38 -16.44 23.66
CA THR A 2 15.58 -15.77 22.64
C THR A 2 14.97 -16.88 21.80
N SER A 3 13.65 -17.02 21.90
CA SER A 3 12.89 -17.89 21.00
C SER A 3 12.98 -17.28 19.61
N SER A 4 13.63 -17.97 18.67
CA SER A 4 13.64 -17.62 17.25
C SER A 4 12.20 -17.67 16.76
N GLN A 5 11.54 -16.51 16.66
CA GLN A 5 10.20 -16.44 16.11
C GLN A 5 10.29 -16.62 14.59
N PRO A 6 9.36 -17.38 13.98
CA PRO A 6 9.30 -17.49 12.53
C PRO A 6 9.10 -16.11 11.88
N LEU A 7 9.76 -15.86 10.76
CA LEU A 7 9.60 -14.63 9.97
C LEU A 7 8.21 -14.63 9.32
N LEU A 8 7.25 -14.03 10.01
CA LEU A 8 5.86 -13.93 9.56
C LEU A 8 5.67 -12.68 8.68
N PRO A 9 4.77 -12.73 7.68
CA PRO A 9 4.41 -11.52 6.95
C PRO A 9 3.62 -10.57 7.84
N PRO A 10 3.57 -9.27 7.49
CA PRO A 10 2.61 -8.34 8.06
C PRO A 10 1.17 -8.83 7.89
N ARG A 11 0.27 -8.27 8.71
CA ARG A 11 -1.16 -8.52 8.63
C ARG A 11 -1.72 -7.84 7.39
N HIS A 12 -2.12 -8.64 6.40
CA HIS A 12 -2.84 -8.16 5.21
C HIS A 12 -4.11 -7.34 5.51
N GLN A 13 -4.68 -7.47 6.72
CA GLN A 13 -5.85 -6.71 7.15
C GLN A 13 -5.63 -5.20 7.12
N SER A 14 -4.41 -4.72 7.40
CA SER A 14 -4.09 -3.29 7.43
C SER A 14 -4.28 -2.65 6.06
N ILE A 15 -3.66 -3.21 5.01
CA ILE A 15 -3.77 -2.70 3.63
C ILE A 15 -5.20 -2.82 3.10
N CYS A 16 -5.87 -3.94 3.39
CA CYS A 16 -7.27 -4.12 3.03
C CYS A 16 -8.15 -3.02 3.63
N ARG A 17 -7.98 -2.75 4.93
CA ARG A 17 -8.74 -1.74 5.65
C ARG A 17 -8.42 -0.32 5.15
N VAL A 18 -7.16 -0.02 4.85
CA VAL A 18 -6.75 1.25 4.24
C VAL A 18 -7.44 1.46 2.88
N HIS A 19 -7.50 0.43 2.03
CA HIS A 19 -8.25 0.51 0.76
C HIS A 19 -9.74 0.74 0.99
N GLU A 20 -10.36 0.02 1.94
CA GLU A 20 -11.77 0.20 2.29
C GLU A 20 -12.07 1.63 2.74
N ILE A 21 -11.26 2.21 3.64
CA ILE A 21 -11.42 3.59 4.10
C ILE A 21 -11.25 4.56 2.92
N SER A 22 -10.24 4.35 2.10
CA SER A 22 -9.97 5.19 0.93
C SER A 22 -11.15 5.20 -0.05
N TRP A 23 -11.78 4.05 -0.24
CA TRP A 23 -12.92 3.90 -1.14
C TRP A 23 -14.24 4.39 -0.55
N SER A 24 -14.54 4.00 0.69
CA SER A 24 -15.85 4.20 1.31
C SER A 24 -15.98 5.54 2.02
N VAL A 25 -14.86 6.12 2.49
CA VAL A 25 -14.86 7.38 3.21
C VAL A 25 -14.17 8.47 2.40
N LEU A 26 -12.89 8.31 2.04
CA LEU A 26 -12.14 9.41 1.41
C LEU A 26 -12.75 9.84 0.07
N LEU A 27 -13.04 8.87 -0.81
CA LEU A 27 -13.70 9.15 -2.09
C LEU A 27 -15.12 9.69 -1.89
N LEU A 28 -15.87 9.16 -0.92
CA LEU A 28 -17.23 9.61 -0.64
C LEU A 28 -17.25 11.09 -0.22
N GLN A 29 -16.39 11.49 0.72
CA GLN A 29 -16.30 12.87 1.17
C GLN A 29 -15.80 13.79 0.04
N LEU A 30 -14.86 13.33 -0.79
CA LEU A 30 -14.42 14.09 -1.95
C LEU A 30 -15.55 14.33 -2.97
N ASN A 31 -16.47 13.37 -3.12
CA ASN A 31 -17.66 13.53 -3.97
C ASN A 31 -18.69 14.46 -3.34
N ARG A 32 -18.92 14.38 -2.02
CA ARG A 32 -19.80 15.34 -1.32
C ARG A 32 -19.30 16.78 -1.44
N LEU A 33 -17.99 16.98 -1.29
CA LEU A 33 -17.37 18.29 -1.54
C LEU A 33 -17.57 18.77 -2.98
N ASN A 34 -17.51 17.85 -3.95
CA ASN A 34 -17.76 18.17 -5.35
C ASN A 34 -19.20 18.60 -5.58
N GLU A 35 -20.17 17.87 -5.03
CA GLU A 35 -21.59 18.20 -5.13
C GLU A 35 -21.89 19.57 -4.51
N ALA A 36 -21.34 19.83 -3.33
CA ALA A 36 -21.45 21.13 -2.68
C ALA A 36 -20.79 22.25 -3.52
N PHE A 37 -19.62 21.97 -4.11
CA PHE A 37 -18.93 22.91 -4.99
C PHE A 37 -19.74 23.22 -6.25
N GLU A 38 -20.25 22.21 -6.95
CA GLU A 38 -21.07 22.39 -8.16
C GLU A 38 -22.38 23.14 -7.87
N ALA A 39 -23.00 22.88 -6.71
CA ALA A 39 -24.17 23.63 -6.27
C ALA A 39 -23.84 25.11 -6.04
N ALA A 40 -22.73 25.41 -5.38
CA ALA A 40 -22.26 26.79 -5.19
C ALA A 40 -21.90 27.45 -6.52
N GLN A 41 -21.26 26.72 -7.43
CA GLN A 41 -20.85 27.17 -8.76
C GLN A 41 -22.06 27.52 -9.65
N ALA A 42 -23.17 26.79 -9.52
CA ALA A 42 -24.41 27.08 -10.25
C ALA A 42 -25.01 28.44 -9.87
N THR A 43 -24.88 28.84 -8.61
CA THR A 43 -25.37 30.13 -8.09
C THR A 43 -24.34 31.25 -8.25
N HIS A 44 -23.05 30.93 -8.10
CA HIS A 44 -21.93 31.86 -8.18
C HIS A 44 -20.83 31.35 -9.12
N PRO A 45 -21.02 31.46 -10.45
CA PRO A 45 -20.05 30.95 -11.40
C PRO A 45 -18.68 31.63 -11.24
N SER A 46 -17.67 30.86 -10.85
CA SER A 46 -16.28 31.29 -10.82
C SER A 46 -15.39 30.31 -11.60
N PRO A 47 -14.90 30.70 -12.80
CA PRO A 47 -13.97 29.86 -13.57
C PRO A 47 -12.67 29.57 -12.82
N GLU A 48 -12.22 30.53 -12.00
CA GLU A 48 -11.03 30.37 -11.16
C GLU A 48 -11.26 29.33 -10.07
N ALA A 49 -12.40 29.36 -9.38
CA ALA A 49 -12.74 28.36 -8.37
C ALA A 49 -12.85 26.96 -8.99
N LYS A 50 -13.47 26.83 -10.17
CA LYS A 50 -13.53 25.56 -10.91
C LYS A 50 -12.14 25.01 -11.22
N LYS A 51 -11.24 25.85 -11.73
CA LYS A 51 -9.86 25.45 -12.02
C LYS A 51 -9.13 24.95 -10.76
N ILE A 52 -9.22 25.70 -9.66
CA ILE A 52 -8.60 25.34 -8.38
C ILE A 52 -9.15 23.98 -7.89
N TRP A 53 -10.47 23.77 -7.98
CA TRP A 53 -11.09 22.52 -7.57
C TRP A 53 -10.64 21.33 -8.43
N SER A 54 -10.63 21.46 -9.76
CA SER A 54 -10.17 20.40 -10.67
C SER A 54 -8.68 20.08 -10.48
N GLU A 55 -7.84 21.05 -10.14
CA GLU A 55 -6.43 20.82 -9.75
C GLU A 55 -6.31 20.09 -8.41
N ALA A 56 -7.13 20.45 -7.43
CA ALA A 56 -7.16 19.79 -6.12
C ALA A 56 -7.54 18.32 -6.24
N ARG A 57 -8.56 17.98 -7.03
CA ARG A 57 -8.98 16.60 -7.30
C ARG A 57 -7.88 15.77 -7.98
N ARG A 58 -7.19 16.33 -8.98
CA ARG A 58 -6.03 15.68 -9.62
C ARG A 58 -4.89 15.48 -8.63
N SER A 59 -4.63 16.46 -7.77
CA SER A 59 -3.62 16.36 -6.70
C SER A 59 -3.98 15.27 -5.69
N ALA A 60 -5.25 15.19 -5.28
CA ALA A 60 -5.79 14.17 -4.40
C ALA A 60 -5.63 12.75 -4.98
N ALA A 61 -6.00 12.57 -6.26
CA ALA A 61 -5.80 11.30 -6.98
C ALA A 61 -4.33 10.88 -7.02
N LYS A 62 -3.40 11.80 -7.31
CA LYS A 62 -1.96 11.52 -7.30
C LYS A 62 -1.47 11.04 -5.92
N LYS A 63 -2.01 11.59 -4.83
CA LYS A 63 -1.63 11.17 -3.48
C LYS A 63 -2.11 9.76 -3.13
N MET A 64 -3.23 9.30 -3.69
CA MET A 64 -3.68 7.91 -3.54
C MET A 64 -2.77 6.90 -4.21
N ARG A 65 -1.93 7.33 -5.16
CA ARG A 65 -0.90 6.46 -5.75
C ARG A 65 0.06 5.93 -4.68
N ASN A 66 0.43 6.74 -3.70
CA ASN A 66 1.34 6.28 -2.66
C ASN A 66 0.77 5.11 -1.83
N LEU A 67 -0.57 5.03 -1.65
CA LEU A 67 -1.19 3.85 -1.03
C LEU A 67 -1.15 2.61 -1.93
N GLN A 68 -1.27 2.82 -3.24
CA GLN A 68 -1.08 1.74 -4.22
C GLN A 68 0.37 1.23 -4.19
N ASP A 69 1.33 2.15 -4.08
CA ASP A 69 2.75 1.83 -4.07
C ASP A 69 3.09 0.95 -2.86
N VAL A 70 2.50 1.20 -1.68
CA VAL A 70 2.61 0.31 -0.50
C VAL A 70 2.14 -1.12 -0.83
N ALA A 71 0.94 -1.28 -1.40
CA ALA A 71 0.44 -2.61 -1.77
C ALA A 71 1.35 -3.32 -2.80
N TYR A 72 1.92 -2.55 -3.73
CA TYR A 72 2.83 -3.09 -4.75
C TYR A 72 4.17 -3.57 -4.14
N VAL A 73 4.76 -2.80 -3.23
CA VAL A 73 6.01 -3.21 -2.57
C VAL A 73 5.79 -4.33 -1.56
N ASP A 74 4.61 -4.43 -0.94
CA ASP A 74 4.22 -5.59 -0.14
C ASP A 74 4.15 -6.86 -0.99
N TYR A 75 3.54 -6.79 -2.17
CA TYR A 75 3.52 -7.90 -3.13
C TYR A 75 4.93 -8.34 -3.54
N ASN A 76 5.83 -7.40 -3.80
CA ASN A 76 7.22 -7.72 -4.12
C ASN A 76 7.95 -8.35 -2.94
N THR A 77 7.79 -7.79 -1.74
CA THR A 77 8.37 -8.34 -0.50
C THR A 77 7.92 -9.78 -0.26
N ALA A 78 6.65 -10.08 -0.53
CA ALA A 78 6.12 -11.45 -0.44
C ALA A 78 6.79 -12.40 -1.43
N ASN A 79 6.94 -11.98 -2.68
CA ASN A 79 7.63 -12.77 -3.71
C ASN A 79 9.09 -13.01 -3.35
N ASP A 80 9.80 -11.98 -2.89
CA ASP A 80 11.22 -12.09 -2.52
C ASP A 80 11.41 -13.03 -1.34
N PHE A 81 10.49 -13.03 -0.37
CA PHE A 81 10.49 -14.01 0.71
C PHE A 81 10.28 -15.44 0.20
N LEU A 82 9.32 -15.66 -0.70
CA LEU A 82 9.03 -16.98 -1.26
C LEU A 82 10.19 -17.50 -2.11
N ASP A 83 10.88 -16.62 -2.86
CA ASP A 83 12.09 -16.97 -3.60
C ASP A 83 13.26 -17.26 -2.68
N PHE A 84 13.41 -16.52 -1.58
CA PHE A 84 14.35 -16.85 -0.51
C PHE A 84 14.07 -18.25 0.08
N LEU A 85 12.83 -18.55 0.45
CA LEU A 85 12.44 -19.88 0.94
C LEU A 85 12.75 -21.00 -0.07
N LYS A 86 12.49 -20.76 -1.36
CA LYS A 86 12.79 -21.73 -2.42
C LYS A 86 14.30 -21.93 -2.61
N ALA A 87 15.10 -20.87 -2.48
CA ALA A 87 16.55 -20.96 -2.52
C ALA A 87 17.07 -21.84 -1.36
N LEU A 88 16.52 -21.65 -0.15
CA LEU A 88 16.81 -22.50 1.01
C LEU A 88 16.47 -23.97 0.74
N GLN A 89 15.27 -24.26 0.22
CA GLN A 89 14.84 -25.64 -0.10
C GLN A 89 15.71 -26.33 -1.15
N THR A 90 16.20 -25.59 -2.14
CA THR A 90 17.02 -26.15 -3.23
C THR A 90 18.49 -26.33 -2.84
N GLY A 91 18.88 -25.97 -1.61
CA GLY A 91 20.23 -26.15 -1.10
C GLY A 91 21.28 -25.22 -1.74
N ARG A 92 20.82 -24.23 -2.51
CA ARG A 92 21.67 -23.12 -2.96
C ARG A 92 21.61 -22.09 -1.85
N GLY A 93 22.63 -22.04 -0.99
CA GLY A 93 22.85 -20.87 -0.14
C GLY A 93 22.94 -19.65 -1.06
N ASN A 94 21.86 -18.88 -1.14
CA ASN A 94 21.75 -17.74 -2.03
C ASN A 94 21.65 -16.48 -1.16
N PRO A 95 22.78 -15.96 -0.66
CA PRO A 95 22.78 -14.72 0.12
C PRO A 95 22.10 -13.56 -0.63
N GLY A 96 22.14 -13.55 -1.97
CA GLY A 96 21.46 -12.55 -2.78
C GLY A 96 19.92 -12.56 -2.65
N ALA A 97 19.28 -13.72 -2.41
CA ALA A 97 17.83 -13.78 -2.22
C ALA A 97 17.40 -13.19 -0.86
N TYR A 98 18.21 -13.42 0.17
CA TYR A 98 18.00 -12.81 1.47
C TYR A 98 18.25 -11.30 1.44
N GLU A 99 19.33 -10.86 0.79
CA GLU A 99 19.60 -9.43 0.59
C GLU A 99 18.46 -8.73 -0.16
N THR A 100 17.92 -9.37 -1.21
CA THR A 100 16.76 -8.84 -1.97
C THR A 100 15.53 -8.69 -1.08
N LEU A 101 15.21 -9.70 -0.25
CA LEU A 101 14.11 -9.62 0.72
C LEU A 101 14.28 -8.44 1.69
N ILE A 102 15.48 -8.25 2.25
CA ILE A 102 15.74 -7.16 3.20
C ILE A 102 15.64 -5.79 2.51
N ASP A 103 16.11 -5.67 1.27
CA ASP A 103 15.99 -4.45 0.49
C ASP A 103 14.52 -4.12 0.15
N SER A 104 13.72 -5.13 -0.21
CA SER A 104 12.28 -4.96 -0.44
C SER A 104 11.53 -4.59 0.84
N ALA A 105 11.84 -5.22 1.98
CA ALA A 105 11.27 -4.83 3.26
C ALA A 105 11.65 -3.39 3.66
N ARG A 106 12.88 -2.94 3.34
CA ARG A 106 13.30 -1.53 3.53
C ARG A 106 12.52 -0.59 2.64
N GLN A 107 12.31 -0.96 1.39
CA GLN A 107 11.49 -0.18 0.47
C GLN A 107 10.05 -0.09 0.98
N ALA A 108 9.45 -1.19 1.46
CA ALA A 108 8.10 -1.21 2.00
C ALA A 108 7.90 -0.27 3.19
N VAL A 109 8.87 -0.22 4.11
CA VAL A 109 8.87 0.75 5.22
C VAL A 109 8.91 2.19 4.71
N ASN A 110 9.78 2.48 3.74
CA ASN A 110 9.89 3.83 3.17
C ASN A 110 8.63 4.26 2.43
N GLU A 111 8.03 3.40 1.62
CA GLU A 111 6.78 3.71 0.90
C GLU A 111 5.62 3.92 1.88
N THR A 112 5.61 3.20 3.00
CA THR A 112 4.61 3.39 4.05
C THR A 112 4.72 4.78 4.69
N ASP A 113 5.95 5.24 4.99
CA ASP A 113 6.20 6.60 5.48
C ASP A 113 5.74 7.67 4.47
N ILE A 114 6.03 7.46 3.17
CA ILE A 114 5.61 8.35 2.08
C ILE A 114 4.08 8.40 1.98
N ALA A 115 3.41 7.25 2.11
CA ALA A 115 1.95 7.16 2.05
C ALA A 115 1.28 7.90 3.22
N GLN A 116 1.81 7.77 4.45
CA GLN A 116 1.31 8.51 5.62
C GLN A 116 1.45 10.03 5.41
N GLU A 117 2.61 10.50 4.94
CA GLU A 117 2.81 11.92 4.65
C GLU A 117 1.87 12.42 3.54
N ALA A 118 1.66 11.59 2.50
CA ALA A 118 0.74 11.91 1.41
C ALA A 118 -0.71 12.05 1.91
N LEU A 119 -1.16 11.22 2.84
CA LEU A 119 -2.49 11.34 3.44
C LEU A 119 -2.67 12.65 4.23
N LEU A 120 -1.64 13.06 4.99
CA LEU A 120 -1.66 14.34 5.69
C LEU A 120 -1.75 15.52 4.72
N LYS A 121 -0.94 15.50 3.65
CA LYS A 121 -0.99 16.51 2.59
C LYS A 121 -2.31 16.50 1.82
N PHE A 122 -2.94 15.32 1.64
CA PHE A 122 -4.24 15.21 0.97
C PHE A 122 -5.30 16.02 1.72
N ARG A 123 -5.39 15.87 3.04
CA ARG A 123 -6.34 16.63 3.87
C ARG A 123 -6.04 18.11 3.82
N GLU A 124 -4.77 18.47 4.00
CA GLU A 124 -4.38 19.87 4.11
C GLU A 124 -4.63 20.64 2.80
N ASP A 125 -4.31 20.04 1.65
CA ASP A 125 -4.57 20.65 0.35
C ASP A 125 -6.08 20.90 0.14
N LEU A 126 -6.93 19.92 0.50
CA LEU A 126 -8.39 20.08 0.38
C LEU A 126 -8.92 21.16 1.32
N ARG A 127 -8.40 21.25 2.55
CA ARG A 127 -8.75 22.29 3.51
C ARG A 127 -8.40 23.68 2.99
N ILE A 128 -7.19 23.84 2.46
CA ILE A 128 -6.72 25.11 1.86
C ILE A 128 -7.60 25.49 0.67
N VAL A 129 -7.89 24.53 -0.20
CA VAL A 129 -8.71 24.75 -1.40
C VAL A 129 -10.13 25.15 -1.04
N ALA A 130 -10.77 24.46 -0.08
CA ALA A 130 -12.11 24.82 0.39
C ALA A 130 -12.14 26.25 0.95
N GLY A 131 -11.10 26.66 1.69
CA GLY A 131 -10.94 28.02 2.18
C GLY A 131 -10.81 29.05 1.05
N LYS A 132 -9.97 28.79 0.05
CA LYS A 132 -9.79 29.67 -1.12
C LYS A 132 -11.07 29.83 -1.92
N ILE A 133 -11.76 28.72 -2.21
CA ILE A 133 -13.05 28.72 -2.93
C ILE A 133 -14.08 29.53 -2.14
N THR A 134 -14.13 29.33 -0.82
CA THR A 134 -14.98 30.12 0.05
C THR A 134 -14.71 31.61 -0.11
N THR A 135 -13.47 32.06 0.01
CA THR A 135 -13.12 33.48 -0.16
C THR A 135 -13.50 34.01 -1.55
N LEU A 136 -13.20 33.27 -2.62
CA LEU A 136 -13.47 33.69 -3.99
C LEU A 136 -14.97 33.86 -4.30
N MET A 137 -15.85 33.14 -3.60
CA MET A 137 -17.29 33.15 -3.88
C MET A 137 -18.10 33.88 -2.80
N SER A 138 -17.47 34.37 -1.72
CA SER A 138 -18.15 34.99 -0.57
C SER A 138 -18.48 36.48 -0.77
N ASP A 139 -18.08 37.11 -1.86
CA ASP A 139 -18.19 38.56 -2.01
C ASP A 139 -19.64 39.09 -2.11
N ASP A 140 -20.68 38.25 -2.21
CA ASP A 140 -22.05 38.79 -2.34
C ASP A 140 -23.25 37.89 -1.93
N CYS A 141 -23.11 36.77 -1.18
CA CYS A 141 -24.30 35.92 -0.97
C CYS A 141 -24.43 35.04 0.27
N LYS A 142 -25.69 34.93 0.70
CA LYS A 142 -26.24 34.04 1.74
C LYS A 142 -26.17 32.56 1.35
N ASP A 143 -25.90 32.28 0.07
CA ASP A 143 -25.93 30.93 -0.52
C ASP A 143 -24.59 30.18 -0.35
N MET A 144 -23.52 30.84 0.10
CA MET A 144 -22.22 30.19 0.37
C MET A 144 -22.19 29.44 1.71
N THR A 145 -23.16 29.68 2.60
CA THR A 145 -23.23 29.05 3.92
C THR A 145 -23.39 27.53 3.83
N SER A 146 -24.10 27.02 2.83
CA SER A 146 -24.28 25.57 2.61
C SER A 146 -22.96 24.88 2.25
N PHE A 147 -22.18 25.46 1.31
CA PHE A 147 -20.86 24.96 0.96
C PHE A 147 -19.90 24.97 2.15
N GLN A 148 -19.90 26.05 2.95
CA GLN A 148 -19.07 26.15 4.16
C GLN A 148 -19.39 25.06 5.18
N ILE A 149 -20.68 24.75 5.39
CA ILE A 149 -21.12 23.70 6.32
C ILE A 149 -20.70 22.32 5.81
N GLU A 150 -21.04 21.97 4.56
CA GLU A 150 -20.71 20.66 3.99
C GLU A 150 -19.19 20.45 3.88
N SER A 151 -18.43 21.50 3.54
CA SER A 151 -16.97 21.41 3.50
C SER A 151 -16.37 21.22 4.88
N SER A 152 -16.85 21.93 5.91
CA SER A 152 -16.38 21.74 7.28
C SER A 152 -16.66 20.32 7.79
N GLN A 153 -17.86 19.80 7.53
CA GLN A 153 -18.23 18.43 7.92
C GLN A 153 -17.39 17.38 7.18
N SER A 154 -17.23 17.53 5.87
CA SER A 154 -16.42 16.62 5.05
C SER A 154 -14.95 16.64 5.49
N MET A 155 -14.39 17.80 5.82
CA MET A 155 -13.01 17.91 6.33
C MET A 155 -12.81 17.18 7.67
N LEU A 156 -13.82 17.21 8.55
CA LEU A 156 -13.77 16.47 9.81
C LEU A 156 -13.75 14.96 9.56
N GLU A 157 -14.66 14.46 8.72
CA GLU A 157 -14.72 13.03 8.37
C GLU A 157 -13.44 12.55 7.67
N LEU A 158 -12.88 13.37 6.78
CA LEU A 158 -11.58 13.09 6.16
C LEU A 158 -10.44 13.04 7.19
N ALA A 159 -10.43 13.94 8.16
CA ALA A 159 -9.39 13.96 9.20
C ALA A 159 -9.40 12.67 10.02
N THR A 160 -10.58 12.24 10.50
CA THR A 160 -10.72 10.99 11.25
C THR A 160 -10.32 9.78 10.41
N ALA A 161 -10.75 9.71 9.16
CA ALA A 161 -10.41 8.61 8.26
C ALA A 161 -8.90 8.53 7.98
N ILE A 162 -8.22 9.67 7.84
CA ILE A 162 -6.77 9.73 7.62
C ILE A 162 -6.01 9.34 8.88
N GLU A 163 -6.50 9.71 10.06
CA GLU A 163 -5.92 9.25 11.34
C GLU A 163 -6.03 7.72 11.47
N GLU A 164 -7.16 7.13 11.12
CA GLU A 164 -7.34 5.67 11.09
C GLU A 164 -6.38 5.01 10.09
N CYS A 165 -6.30 5.52 8.84
CA CYS A 165 -5.35 5.01 7.85
C CYS A 165 -3.90 5.11 8.34
N ASN A 166 -3.50 6.24 8.94
CA ASN A 166 -2.13 6.41 9.43
C ASN A 166 -1.79 5.45 10.57
N ALA A 167 -2.74 5.17 11.46
CA ALA A 167 -2.55 4.18 12.53
C ALA A 167 -2.36 2.76 11.97
N LEU A 168 -3.17 2.38 10.95
CA LEU A 168 -3.05 1.09 10.27
C LEU A 168 -1.72 0.96 9.52
N LEU A 169 -1.30 2.03 8.85
CA LEU A 169 -0.01 2.08 8.15
C LEU A 169 1.16 2.03 9.16
N GLU A 170 1.02 2.63 10.33
CA GLU A 170 2.06 2.53 11.38
C GLU A 170 2.18 1.10 11.92
N GLU A 171 1.05 0.43 12.21
CA GLU A 171 1.07 -0.99 12.62
C GLU A 171 1.75 -1.85 11.54
N HIS A 172 1.35 -1.70 10.29
CA HIS A 172 1.94 -2.41 9.14
C HIS A 172 3.45 -2.15 9.01
N ARG A 173 3.86 -0.90 9.19
CA ARG A 173 5.27 -0.49 9.13
C ARG A 173 6.12 -1.12 10.22
N GLU A 174 5.62 -1.20 11.45
CA GLU A 174 6.33 -1.86 12.55
C GLU A 174 6.47 -3.37 12.28
N GLU A 175 5.43 -4.03 11.76
CA GLU A 175 5.51 -5.44 11.34
C GLU A 175 6.56 -5.66 10.23
N LEU A 176 6.68 -4.75 9.27
CA LEU A 176 7.73 -4.78 8.25
C LEU A 176 9.14 -4.55 8.82
N LYS A 177 9.28 -3.74 9.86
CA LYS A 177 10.58 -3.58 10.55
C LYS A 177 10.98 -4.84 11.30
N GLU A 178 10.03 -5.59 11.85
CA GLU A 178 10.33 -6.90 12.45
C GLU A 178 10.92 -7.86 11.42
N VAL A 179 10.40 -7.85 10.18
CA VAL A 179 10.97 -8.62 9.06
C VAL A 179 12.42 -8.20 8.75
N GLN A 180 12.76 -6.91 8.85
CA GLN A 180 14.14 -6.43 8.64
C GLN A 180 15.09 -6.78 9.79
N GLN A 181 14.60 -6.77 11.03
CA GLN A 181 15.42 -6.91 12.23
C GLN A 181 15.75 -8.37 12.57
N GLN A 182 15.04 -9.32 11.98
CA GLN A 182 15.35 -10.73 12.16
C GLN A 182 16.64 -11.10 11.40
N SER A 183 17.73 -11.22 12.15
CA SER A 183 18.94 -11.86 11.65
C SER A 183 18.77 -13.38 11.62
N LEU A 184 19.27 -14.03 10.57
CA LEU A 184 19.54 -15.46 10.61
C LEU A 184 20.66 -15.71 11.64
N ASP A 185 20.31 -15.93 12.91
CA ASP A 185 21.31 -16.31 13.91
C ASP A 185 21.77 -17.74 13.59
N GLU A 186 23.07 -17.91 13.35
CA GLU A 186 23.66 -19.19 12.96
C GLU A 186 23.52 -20.27 14.04
N ASN A 187 23.17 -19.88 15.27
CA ASN A 187 23.01 -20.74 16.43
C ASN A 187 21.56 -21.19 16.69
N ASP A 188 20.61 -20.74 15.88
CA ASP A 188 19.20 -21.05 16.09
C ASP A 188 18.85 -22.48 15.67
N ASN A 189 17.94 -23.09 16.44
CA ASN A 189 17.41 -24.40 16.10
C ASN A 189 16.72 -24.31 14.74
N LEU A 190 16.93 -25.33 13.91
CA LEU A 190 16.29 -25.43 12.62
C LEU A 190 14.75 -25.42 12.79
N PRO A 191 14.01 -24.59 12.04
CA PRO A 191 12.55 -24.65 12.05
C PRO A 191 12.08 -26.06 11.68
N SER A 192 11.01 -26.53 12.33
CA SER A 192 10.34 -27.76 11.94
C SER A 192 9.73 -27.64 10.53
N GLU A 193 9.46 -28.78 9.89
CA GLU A 193 8.81 -28.80 8.57
C GLU A 193 7.41 -28.18 8.64
N GLU A 194 6.70 -28.40 9.75
CA GLU A 194 5.38 -27.83 10.02
C GLU A 194 5.45 -26.30 10.16
N GLU A 195 6.44 -25.76 10.88
CA GLU A 195 6.67 -24.31 10.98
C GLU A 195 7.03 -23.71 9.63
N PHE A 196 7.87 -24.38 8.85
CA PHE A 196 8.23 -23.94 7.51
C PHE A 196 7.00 -23.84 6.60
N GLN A 197 6.19 -24.90 6.57
CA GLN A 197 4.98 -24.95 5.76
C GLN A 197 3.99 -23.86 6.16
N MET A 198 3.81 -23.65 7.47
CA MET A 198 2.93 -22.60 8.01
C MET A 198 3.40 -21.20 7.61
N VAL A 199 4.70 -20.93 7.69
CA VAL A 199 5.28 -19.64 7.27
C VAL A 199 5.08 -19.43 5.78
N GLN A 200 5.39 -20.43 4.96
CA GLN A 200 5.20 -20.36 3.51
C GLN A 200 3.73 -20.09 3.14
N GLU A 201 2.78 -20.76 3.78
CA GLU A 201 1.35 -20.56 3.55
C GLU A 201 0.90 -19.14 3.89
N LYS A 202 1.40 -18.57 5.00
CA LYS A 202 1.08 -17.20 5.37
C LYS A 202 1.63 -16.18 4.37
N TRP A 203 2.85 -16.37 3.89
CA TRP A 203 3.44 -15.49 2.89
C TRP A 203 2.76 -15.60 1.53
N LEU A 204 2.31 -16.79 1.13
CA LEU A 204 1.47 -16.97 -0.07
C LEU A 204 0.12 -16.25 0.07
N ALA A 205 -0.52 -16.35 1.24
CA ALA A 205 -1.77 -15.62 1.49
C ALA A 205 -1.55 -14.11 1.47
N PHE A 206 -0.43 -13.63 2.01
CA PHE A 206 -0.05 -12.22 1.95
C PHE A 206 0.24 -11.77 0.51
N GLU A 207 0.96 -12.57 -0.29
CA GLU A 207 1.19 -12.31 -1.73
C GLU A 207 -0.13 -12.16 -2.49
N GLU A 208 -1.07 -13.07 -2.28
CA GLU A 208 -2.39 -13.02 -2.92
C GLU A 208 -3.18 -11.77 -2.51
N ALA A 209 -3.16 -11.44 -1.21
CA ALA A 209 -3.87 -10.28 -0.67
C ALA A 209 -3.28 -8.94 -1.11
N SER A 210 -1.96 -8.87 -1.33
CA SER A 210 -1.26 -7.65 -1.76
C SER A 210 -1.16 -7.53 -3.29
N GLY A 211 -1.68 -8.51 -4.03
CA GLY A 211 -1.53 -8.59 -5.49
C GLY A 211 -2.03 -7.34 -6.25
N PRO A 212 -1.48 -7.03 -7.44
CA PRO A 212 -1.85 -5.84 -8.23
C PRO A 212 -3.34 -5.72 -8.59
N GLN A 213 -4.07 -6.84 -8.53
CA GLN A 213 -5.50 -6.93 -8.84
C GLN A 213 -6.39 -7.09 -7.59
N ALA A 214 -5.79 -7.21 -6.39
CA ALA A 214 -6.54 -7.38 -5.15
C ALA A 214 -7.43 -6.17 -4.86
N TYR A 215 -6.96 -4.98 -5.28
CA TYR A 215 -7.59 -3.71 -5.00
C TYR A 215 -7.74 -2.86 -6.27
N LYS A 216 -8.81 -2.10 -6.36
CA LYS A 216 -9.13 -1.27 -7.53
C LYS A 216 -8.49 0.12 -7.43
N TRP A 217 -7.20 0.18 -7.10
CA TRP A 217 -6.46 1.44 -6.86
C TRP A 217 -6.49 2.39 -8.06
N LEU A 218 -6.32 1.89 -9.28
CA LEU A 218 -6.39 2.71 -10.49
C LEU A 218 -7.77 3.33 -10.70
N LEU A 219 -8.83 2.55 -10.44
CA LEU A 219 -10.20 3.05 -10.54
C LEU A 219 -10.49 4.08 -9.43
N LEU A 220 -9.97 3.88 -8.23
CA LEU A 220 -10.08 4.85 -7.13
C LEU A 220 -9.44 6.18 -7.52
N GLN A 221 -8.20 6.14 -8.04
CA GLN A 221 -7.49 7.34 -8.51
C GLN A 221 -8.29 8.07 -9.59
N HIS A 222 -8.79 7.34 -10.59
CA HIS A 222 -9.59 7.92 -11.66
C HIS A 222 -10.87 8.59 -11.12
N LYS A 223 -11.59 7.93 -10.21
CA LYS A 223 -12.77 8.52 -9.57
C LYS A 223 -12.44 9.76 -8.74
N MET A 224 -11.32 9.75 -8.02
CA MET A 224 -10.89 10.93 -7.25
C MET A 224 -10.49 12.10 -8.14
N ALA A 225 -9.86 11.84 -9.30
CA ALA A 225 -9.48 12.89 -10.24
C ALA A 225 -10.70 13.67 -10.77
N GLY A 226 -11.86 13.00 -10.86
CA GLY A 226 -13.06 13.57 -11.46
C GLY A 226 -13.00 13.51 -12.99
N PRO A 227 -14.02 14.05 -13.69
CA PRO A 227 -14.01 14.12 -15.15
C PRO A 227 -12.82 14.96 -15.62
N ASP A 228 -12.10 14.46 -16.63
CA ASP A 228 -11.08 15.24 -17.31
C ASP A 228 -11.78 16.37 -18.08
N ASP A 229 -11.62 17.61 -17.61
CA ASP A 229 -12.01 18.84 -18.34
C ASP A 229 -11.07 19.10 -19.56
N SER A 230 -10.23 18.13 -19.96
CA SER A 230 -9.35 18.27 -21.12
C SER A 230 -10.10 17.92 -22.41
N ASP A 231 -10.29 18.91 -23.28
CA ASP A 231 -10.64 18.74 -24.70
C ASP A 231 -9.47 18.07 -25.48
N GLU A 232 -8.98 16.93 -25.02
CA GLU A 232 -7.96 16.13 -25.70
C GLU A 232 -8.52 14.76 -26.09
N PRO A 233 -8.36 14.32 -27.34
CA PRO A 233 -8.99 13.11 -27.83
C PRO A 233 -8.39 11.88 -27.15
N VAL A 234 -9.28 11.06 -26.60
CA VAL A 234 -8.98 9.76 -26.00
C VAL A 234 -8.23 8.88 -27.00
N ILE A 235 -6.92 8.72 -26.80
CA ILE A 235 -6.16 7.65 -27.44
C ILE A 235 -6.39 6.40 -26.59
N THR A 236 -7.31 5.55 -27.06
CA THR A 236 -7.43 4.16 -26.62
C THR A 236 -6.07 3.47 -26.79
N SER A 237 -5.46 3.06 -25.68
CA SER A 237 -4.28 2.19 -25.68
C SER A 237 -4.69 0.78 -25.29
N ASP A 238 -4.35 -0.13 -26.19
CA ASP A 238 -4.71 -1.54 -26.19
C ASP A 238 -4.16 -2.34 -24.99
N ASN A 239 -4.97 -3.30 -24.55
CA ASN A 239 -4.59 -4.40 -23.66
C ASN A 239 -3.42 -5.22 -24.22
N PRO A 240 -2.58 -5.80 -23.34
CA PRO A 240 -1.97 -7.09 -23.64
C PRO A 240 -2.20 -8.14 -22.54
N ARG A 241 -2.95 -9.17 -22.93
CA ARG A 241 -2.57 -10.60 -22.93
C ARG A 241 -2.05 -11.23 -21.63
N ASN A 242 -2.92 -12.00 -20.98
CA ASN A 242 -2.60 -13.02 -19.97
C ASN A 242 -1.52 -14.01 -20.45
N PRO A 243 -0.56 -14.40 -19.60
CA PRO A 243 0.17 -15.64 -19.77
C PRO A 243 -0.49 -16.77 -18.96
N THR A 244 -0.92 -17.78 -19.69
CA THR A 244 -1.34 -19.11 -19.23
C THR A 244 -0.26 -19.75 -18.34
N ARG A 245 -0.54 -20.03 -17.06
CA ARG A 245 0.33 -20.91 -16.23
C ARG A 245 -0.26 -22.31 -16.16
N ARG A 246 0.49 -23.26 -16.71
CA ARG A 246 0.20 -24.70 -16.73
C ARG A 246 0.24 -25.30 -15.33
N THR A 247 -0.79 -26.07 -15.00
CA THR A 247 -0.78 -27.13 -14.00
C THR A 247 0.26 -28.18 -14.39
N ASN A 248 1.21 -28.47 -13.51
CA ASN A 248 1.94 -29.73 -13.50
C ASN A 248 2.27 -30.09 -12.05
N LEU A 249 1.42 -30.94 -11.47
CA LEU A 249 1.76 -31.75 -10.30
C LEU A 249 2.86 -32.72 -10.71
N SER A 250 4.02 -32.63 -10.09
CA SER A 250 5.03 -33.70 -10.13
C SER A 250 5.44 -34.04 -8.70
N LYS A 251 5.00 -35.22 -8.25
CA LYS A 251 5.48 -35.86 -7.02
C LYS A 251 6.97 -36.18 -7.19
N SER A 252 7.82 -35.55 -6.40
CA SER A 252 9.25 -35.87 -6.31
C SER A 252 9.63 -36.18 -4.86
N ARG A 253 10.45 -37.22 -4.69
CA ARG A 253 10.82 -37.88 -3.44
C ARG A 253 11.55 -36.95 -2.47
N ARG A 254 11.10 -36.98 -1.21
CA ARG A 254 11.82 -36.55 0.01
C ARG A 254 13.22 -37.17 0.07
N ILE A 255 14.25 -36.34 0.17
CA ILE A 255 15.59 -36.72 0.64
C ILE A 255 16.04 -35.67 1.65
N SER A 256 16.51 -36.14 2.81
CA SER A 256 16.98 -35.38 3.96
C SER A 256 18.11 -34.41 3.61
N PHE A 257 17.82 -33.11 3.49
CA PHE A 257 18.80 -32.11 3.06
C PHE A 257 19.10 -31.01 4.10
N TRP A 258 18.72 -31.18 5.36
CA TRP A 258 18.97 -30.15 6.38
C TRP A 258 20.37 -30.20 7.03
N ARG A 259 21.18 -31.24 6.75
CA ARG A 259 22.52 -31.40 7.36
C ARG A 259 23.62 -30.49 6.78
N LYS A 260 23.35 -29.69 5.74
CA LYS A 260 24.39 -28.94 5.02
C LYS A 260 24.31 -27.42 5.12
N PHE A 261 23.23 -26.85 5.65
CA PHE A 261 23.15 -25.39 5.82
C PHE A 261 23.85 -24.89 7.11
N PHE A 262 24.16 -25.79 8.06
CA PHE A 262 24.75 -25.43 9.37
C PHE A 262 25.99 -26.26 9.77
N ARG A 263 26.92 -26.57 8.85
CA ARG A 263 28.19 -27.22 9.24
C ARG A 263 29.41 -26.79 8.43
N ARG A 264 30.28 -25.96 9.05
CA ARG A 264 31.74 -26.16 9.27
C ARG A 264 32.36 -24.85 9.80
N ILE A 265 33.32 -24.84 10.73
CA ILE A 265 34.50 -25.72 10.81
C ILE A 265 34.90 -25.99 12.28
N SER A 266 35.00 -27.28 12.64
CA SER A 266 36.02 -27.75 13.59
C SER A 266 37.30 -27.98 12.79
N SER A 267 38.37 -27.24 13.11
CA SER A 267 39.77 -27.65 12.95
C SER A 267 40.73 -26.51 13.30
N CYS A 268 41.08 -26.38 14.59
CA CYS A 268 42.39 -25.91 15.05
C CYS A 268 42.77 -26.71 16.30
N LEU A 269 43.21 -27.95 16.09
CA LEU A 269 44.23 -28.59 16.92
C LEU A 269 45.29 -29.12 15.95
N PRO A 270 46.58 -28.92 16.27
CA PRO A 270 47.29 -30.05 16.83
C PRO A 270 48.24 -29.72 18.00
N ASN A 271 48.35 -30.74 18.87
CA ASN A 271 49.26 -31.01 19.99
C ASN A 271 49.13 -30.17 21.26
#